data_AF-A0A183I9M5-F1
#
_entry.id   AF-A0A183I9M5-F1
#
_cell.length_a   1.000
_cell.length_b   1.000
_cell.length_c   1.000
_cell.angle_alpha   90.00
_cell.angle_beta   90.00
_cell.angle_gamma   90.00
#
_symmetry.space_group_name_H-M   'P 1'
#
loop_
_entity.id
_entity.type
_entity.pdbx_description
1 polymer ?
#
loop_
_entity_poly.entity_id
_entity_poly.type
_entity_poly.pdbx_seq_one_letter_code
_entity_poly.pdbx_strand_id
1 'polypeptide(L)'
;LILATFTVLCYNVLCDKYATYSQYSYCPSWALRWEYRKNSILNEIKHYDADVITLQEVETEQFHLFFLPEMIKLGYYGIFSPKSRAKTMSEDERKFVDGCAIFYKTVK
;
A
#
# COMPACT_ATOMS: atom_id res chain seq x y z
N LEU A 1 33.59 -1.46 14.50
CA LEU A 1 32.11 -1.40 14.55
C LEU A 1 31.62 -1.31 13.12
N ILE A 2 31.00 -2.36 12.60
CA ILE A 2 30.32 -2.28 11.31
C ILE A 2 29.02 -1.52 11.59
N LEU A 3 28.91 -0.29 11.10
CA LEU A 3 27.66 0.48 11.15
C LEU A 3 26.72 -0.09 10.08
N ALA A 4 25.59 -0.63 10.50
CA ALA A 4 24.55 -1.06 9.57
C ALA A 4 23.70 0.16 9.17
N THR A 5 23.78 0.56 7.90
CA THR A 5 22.97 1.64 7.31
C THR A 5 21.78 1.04 6.58
N PHE A 6 20.57 1.56 6.77
CA PHE A 6 19.38 1.16 6.03
C PHE A 6 18.48 2.37 5.71
N THR A 7 17.60 2.18 4.75
CA THR A 7 16.67 3.18 4.23
C THR A 7 15.23 2.86 4.63
N VAL A 8 14.43 3.90 4.83
CA VAL A 8 13.02 3.79 5.20
C VAL A 8 12.18 4.67 4.28
N LEU A 9 11.14 4.07 3.67
CA LEU A 9 10.09 4.78 2.95
C LEU A 9 8.82 4.84 3.82
N CYS A 10 8.16 6.01 3.85
CA CYS A 10 6.84 6.18 4.43
C CYS A 10 5.93 6.82 3.38
N TYR A 11 4.86 6.13 3.00
CA TYR A 11 4.02 6.58 1.88
C TYR A 11 2.53 6.23 2.09
N ASN A 12 1.68 7.24 2.12
CA ASN A 12 0.23 7.08 2.09
C ASN A 12 -0.23 6.94 0.63
N VAL A 13 -0.85 5.80 0.29
CA VAL A 13 -1.13 5.43 -1.10
C VAL A 13 -2.51 5.89 -1.60
N LEU A 14 -3.30 6.56 -0.75
CA LEU A 14 -4.68 6.99 -1.02
C LEU A 14 -5.58 5.80 -1.46
N CYS A 15 -6.34 5.23 -0.52
CA CYS A 15 -7.20 4.09 -0.86
C CYS A 15 -8.27 4.47 -1.89
N ASP A 16 -8.77 3.49 -2.63
CA ASP A 16 -9.73 3.76 -3.70
C ASP A 16 -11.04 4.34 -3.17
N LYS A 17 -11.47 3.88 -1.98
CA LYS A 17 -12.62 4.43 -1.26
C LYS A 17 -12.56 5.95 -1.05
N TYR A 18 -11.36 6.51 -0.90
CA TYR A 18 -11.18 7.96 -0.69
C TYR A 18 -10.78 8.70 -1.97
N ALA A 19 -10.47 8.02 -3.09
CA ALA A 19 -10.12 8.64 -4.36
C ALA A 19 -11.35 9.11 -5.16
N THR A 20 -12.22 9.90 -4.53
CA THR A 20 -13.50 10.32 -5.12
C THR A 20 -13.39 11.59 -5.97
N TYR A 21 -14.22 11.71 -7.01
CA TYR A 21 -14.26 12.91 -7.83
C TYR A 21 -14.70 14.17 -7.05
N SER A 22 -15.54 14.02 -6.03
CA SER A 22 -15.96 15.17 -5.21
C SER A 22 -14.81 15.77 -4.41
N GLN A 23 -13.87 14.94 -3.94
CA GLN A 23 -12.67 15.40 -3.23
C GLN A 23 -11.56 15.84 -4.19
N TYR A 24 -11.46 15.21 -5.36
CA TYR A 24 -10.38 15.41 -6.32
C TYR A 24 -10.91 15.85 -7.69
N SER A 25 -11.79 16.87 -7.72
CA SER A 25 -12.51 17.30 -8.94
C SER A 25 -11.61 17.86 -10.05
N TYR A 26 -10.40 18.26 -9.69
CA TYR A 26 -9.34 18.68 -10.62
C TYR A 26 -8.64 17.51 -11.33
N CYS A 27 -8.76 16.29 -10.80
CA CYS A 27 -8.14 15.10 -11.35
C CYS A 27 -9.15 14.39 -12.28
N PRO A 28 -8.79 14.10 -13.53
CA PRO A 28 -9.71 13.41 -14.43
C PRO A 28 -10.02 12.02 -13.89
N SER A 29 -11.28 11.59 -14.00
CA SER A 29 -11.75 10.35 -13.34
C SER A 29 -10.96 9.11 -13.74
N TRP A 30 -10.43 9.05 -14.97
CA TRP A 30 -9.59 7.93 -15.42
C TRP A 30 -8.27 7.83 -14.65
N ALA A 31 -7.70 8.96 -14.22
CA ALA A 31 -6.47 9.01 -13.46
C ALA A 31 -6.69 8.73 -11.97
N LEU A 32 -7.93 8.91 -11.47
CA LEU A 32 -8.31 8.53 -10.10
C LEU A 32 -8.59 7.04 -9.94
N ARG A 33 -8.97 6.34 -11.02
CA ARG A 33 -9.27 4.89 -10.97
C ARG A 33 -8.10 4.10 -10.42
N TRP A 34 -8.39 3.19 -9.50
CA TRP A 34 -7.38 2.33 -8.90
C TRP A 34 -6.54 1.55 -9.91
N GLU A 35 -7.15 1.05 -10.99
CA GLU A 35 -6.45 0.30 -12.05
C GLU A 35 -5.32 1.10 -12.68
N TYR A 36 -5.47 2.42 -12.74
CA TYR A 36 -4.45 3.33 -13.22
C TYR A 36 -3.42 3.63 -12.11
N ARG A 37 -3.89 4.10 -10.94
CA ARG A 37 -3.01 4.58 -9.85
C ARG A 37 -2.10 3.51 -9.27
N LYS A 38 -2.60 2.27 -9.11
CA LYS A 38 -1.86 1.20 -8.42
C LYS A 38 -0.51 0.88 -9.06
N ASN A 39 -0.43 0.99 -10.39
CA ASN A 39 0.81 0.77 -11.12
C ASN A 39 1.81 1.91 -10.88
N SER A 40 1.36 3.16 -10.86
CA SER A 40 2.20 4.31 -10.52
C SER A 40 2.72 4.24 -9.09
N ILE A 41 1.86 3.90 -8.13
CA ILE A 41 2.22 3.71 -6.72
C ILE A 41 3.30 2.64 -6.58
N LEU A 42 3.12 1.48 -7.23
CA LEU A 42 4.11 0.40 -7.19
C LEU A 42 5.43 0.81 -7.85
N ASN A 43 5.40 1.55 -8.95
CA ASN A 43 6.61 2.06 -9.61
C ASN A 43 7.38 3.04 -8.72
N GLU A 44 6.68 3.88 -7.96
CA GLU A 44 7.31 4.78 -7.00
C GLU A 44 7.98 4.02 -5.84
N ILE A 45 7.30 3.00 -5.29
CA ILE A 45 7.88 2.11 -4.27
C ILE A 45 9.15 1.42 -4.81
N LYS A 46 9.09 0.90 -6.04
CA LYS A 46 10.24 0.27 -6.73
C LYS A 46 11.38 1.26 -6.98
N HIS A 47 11.06 2.50 -7.32
CA HIS A 47 12.06 3.53 -7.61
C HIS A 47 12.92 3.85 -6.38
N TYR A 48 12.30 3.94 -5.20
CA TYR A 48 13.03 4.21 -3.96
C TYR A 48 13.82 3.02 -3.42
N ASP A 49 13.39 1.79 -3.71
CA ASP A 49 14.05 0.53 -3.31
C ASP A 49 14.47 0.48 -1.81
N ALA A 50 13.64 1.07 -0.94
CA ALA A 50 13.96 1.23 0.46
C ALA A 50 14.01 -0.11 1.20
N ASP A 51 14.88 -0.26 2.20
CA ASP A 51 15.03 -1.51 2.94
C ASP A 51 13.79 -1.84 3.79
N VAL A 52 13.14 -0.81 4.32
CA VAL A 52 11.87 -0.88 5.03
C VAL A 52 10.88 0.10 4.39
N ILE A 53 9.67 -0.36 4.11
CA ILE A 53 8.61 0.45 3.51
C ILE A 53 7.39 0.39 4.42
N THR A 54 6.85 1.56 4.76
CA THR A 54 5.64 1.70 5.57
C THR A 54 4.57 2.38 4.72
N LEU A 55 3.45 1.69 4.50
CA LEU A 55 2.34 2.19 3.71
C LEU A 55 1.11 2.45 4.58
N GLN A 56 0.42 3.55 4.31
CA GLN A 56 -0.89 3.88 4.90
C GLN A 56 -1.96 3.92 3.82
N GLU A 57 -3.22 3.77 4.24
CA GLU A 57 -4.39 3.66 3.34
C GLU A 57 -4.30 2.49 2.36
N VAL A 58 -3.73 1.37 2.82
CA VAL A 58 -3.71 0.12 2.05
C VAL A 58 -5.01 -0.64 2.31
N GLU A 59 -5.83 -0.86 1.29
CA GLU A 59 -7.03 -1.68 1.41
C GLU A 59 -6.68 -3.16 1.65
N THR A 60 -7.48 -3.83 2.48
CA THR A 60 -7.23 -5.23 2.88
C THR A 60 -7.09 -6.16 1.68
N GLU A 61 -8.02 -6.11 0.73
CA GLU A 61 -7.95 -6.94 -0.47
C GLU A 61 -6.74 -6.58 -1.34
N GLN A 62 -6.42 -5.29 -1.48
CA GLN A 62 -5.28 -4.85 -2.29
C GLN A 62 -3.94 -5.23 -1.66
N PHE A 63 -3.84 -5.30 -0.33
CA PHE A 63 -2.66 -5.85 0.34
C PHE A 63 -2.42 -7.30 -0.11
N HIS A 64 -3.46 -8.15 -0.06
CA HIS A 64 -3.33 -9.57 -0.36
C HIS A 64 -3.21 -9.89 -1.84
N LEU A 65 -3.94 -9.18 -2.71
CA LEU A 65 -4.01 -9.50 -4.14
C LEU A 65 -3.00 -8.74 -4.99
N PHE A 66 -2.50 -7.59 -4.52
CA PHE A 66 -1.61 -6.73 -5.31
C PHE A 66 -0.27 -6.45 -4.62
N PHE A 67 -0.28 -5.76 -3.47
CA PHE A 67 0.98 -5.33 -2.85
C PHE A 67 1.85 -6.50 -2.41
N LEU A 68 1.32 -7.45 -1.63
CA LEU A 68 2.12 -8.55 -1.09
C LEU A 68 2.73 -9.43 -2.21
N PRO A 69 1.99 -9.90 -3.22
CA PRO A 69 2.58 -10.67 -4.32
C PRO A 69 3.65 -9.90 -5.10
N GLU A 70 3.46 -8.61 -5.36
CA GLU A 70 4.44 -7.78 -6.07
C GLU A 70 5.69 -7.53 -5.24
N MET A 71 5.53 -7.25 -3.95
CA MET A 71 6.65 -7.00 -3.03
C MET A 71 7.47 -8.27 -2.76
N ILE A 72 6.84 -9.46 -2.74
CA ILE A 72 7.55 -10.75 -2.65
C ILE A 72 8.48 -10.96 -3.85
N LYS A 73 8.03 -10.61 -5.07
CA LYS A 73 8.88 -10.69 -6.28
C LYS A 73 10.11 -9.78 -6.19
N LEU A 74 10.03 -8.72 -5.38
CA LEU A 74 11.11 -7.77 -5.14
C LEU A 74 11.98 -8.14 -3.91
N GLY A 75 11.75 -9.30 -3.29
CA GLY A 75 12.55 -9.77 -2.15
C GLY A 75 12.10 -9.26 -0.78
N TYR A 76 10.87 -8.73 -0.68
CA TYR A 76 10.31 -8.27 0.58
C TYR A 76 9.39 -9.30 1.22
N TYR A 77 9.33 -9.27 2.55
CA TYR A 77 8.20 -9.82 3.31
C TYR A 77 7.31 -8.68 3.78
N GLY A 78 6.00 -8.91 3.90
CA GLY A 78 5.01 -7.89 4.25
C GLY A 78 4.08 -8.33 5.38
N ILE A 79 3.75 -7.40 6.27
CA ILE A 79 2.69 -7.54 7.27
C ILE A 79 1.67 -6.41 7.12
N PHE A 80 0.43 -6.69 7.48
CA PHE A 80 -0.69 -5.74 7.35
C PHE A 80 -1.63 -5.80 8.55
N SER A 81 -2.19 -4.65 8.91
CA SER A 81 -3.27 -4.56 9.88
C SER A 81 -4.32 -3.56 9.41
N PRO A 82 -5.60 -3.98 9.24
CA PRO A 82 -6.70 -3.09 8.89
C PRO A 82 -7.12 -2.22 10.09
N LYS A 83 -7.81 -1.10 9.82
CA LYS A 83 -8.47 -0.32 10.89
C LYS A 83 -9.45 -1.16 11.70
N SER A 84 -9.62 -0.80 12.97
CA SER A 84 -10.45 -1.53 13.96
C SER A 84 -11.90 -1.79 13.51
N ARG A 85 -12.47 -0.91 12.67
CA ARG A 85 -13.82 -1.08 12.10
C ARG A 85 -14.01 -2.40 11.34
N ALA A 86 -12.93 -3.00 10.82
CA ALA A 86 -12.99 -4.32 10.19
C ALA A 86 -13.52 -5.42 11.13
N LYS A 87 -13.51 -5.22 12.46
CA LYS A 87 -14.00 -6.21 13.44
C LYS A 87 -15.52 -6.30 13.50
N THR A 88 -16.25 -5.27 13.06
CA THR A 88 -17.71 -5.17 13.21
C THR A 88 -18.44 -5.14 11.87
N MET A 89 -17.72 -5.26 10.75
CA MET A 89 -18.28 -5.18 9.40
C MET A 89 -18.46 -6.58 8.79
N SER A 90 -19.33 -6.67 7.78
CA SER A 90 -19.48 -7.89 6.98
C SER A 90 -18.18 -8.27 6.26
N GLU A 91 -18.03 -9.54 5.88
CA GLU A 91 -16.82 -10.00 5.18
C GLU A 91 -16.57 -9.25 3.87
N ASP A 92 -17.63 -8.91 3.13
CA ASP A 92 -17.52 -8.16 1.88
C ASP A 92 -17.05 -6.72 2.10
N GLU A 93 -17.54 -6.05 3.14
CA GLU A 93 -17.09 -4.69 3.42
C GLU A 93 -15.67 -4.65 4.00
N ARG A 94 -15.27 -5.69 4.74
CA ARG A 94 -13.92 -5.82 5.32
C ARG A 94 -12.82 -5.77 4.26
N LYS A 95 -13.08 -6.25 3.05
CA LYS A 95 -12.15 -6.22 1.90
C LYS A 95 -11.67 -4.80 1.58
N PHE A 96 -12.55 -3.83 1.74
CA PHE A 96 -12.32 -2.42 1.42
C PHE A 96 -11.93 -1.58 2.65
N VAL A 97 -11.71 -2.21 3.81
CA VAL A 97 -11.17 -1.50 4.97
C VAL A 97 -9.69 -1.30 4.78
N ASP A 98 -9.28 -0.04 4.77
CA ASP A 98 -7.89 0.36 4.71
C ASP A 98 -7.17 0.22 6.06
N GLY A 99 -5.84 0.17 6.00
CA GLY A 99 -4.97 0.01 7.15
C GLY A 99 -3.53 0.37 6.83
N CYS A 100 -2.61 -0.17 7.64
CA CYS A 100 -1.17 0.04 7.46
C CYS A 100 -0.48 -1.27 7.09
N ALA A 101 0.47 -1.18 6.16
CA ALA A 101 1.35 -2.28 5.80
C ALA A 101 2.81 -1.92 6.07
N ILE A 102 3.60 -2.90 6.45
CA ILE A 102 5.05 -2.79 6.59
C ILE A 102 5.69 -3.88 5.73
N PHE A 103 6.61 -3.47 4.86
CA PHE A 103 7.45 -4.37 4.08
C PHE A 103 8.91 -4.19 4.48
N TYR A 104 9.68 -5.29 4.47
CA TYR A 104 11.11 -5.25 4.70
C TYR A 104 11.84 -6.27 3.82
N LYS A 105 13.03 -5.92 3.32
CA LYS A 105 13.89 -6.85 2.55
C LYS A 105 14.28 -8.03 3.44
N THR A 106 14.13 -9.26 2.92
CA THR A 106 14.43 -10.48 3.70
C THR A 106 15.92 -10.79 3.77
N VAL A 107 16.71 -10.19 2.88
CA VAL A 107 18.18 -10.29 2.85
C VAL A 107 18.73 -8.87 2.75
N LYS A 108 19.63 -8.52 3.67
CA LYS A 108 20.27 -7.21 3.75
C LYS A 108 21.72 -7.31 4.19
#